data_AF-A0AAN6ETE1-F1
#
_entry.id   AF-A0AAN6ETE1-F1
#
_cell.length_a   1.000
_cell.length_b   1.000
_cell.length_c   1.000
_cell.angle_alpha   90.00
_cell.angle_beta   90.00
_cell.angle_gamma   90.00
#
_symmetry.space_group_name_H-M   'P 1'
#
loop_
_entity.id
_entity.type
_entity.pdbx_description
1 polymer ?
#
loop_
_entity_poly.entity_id
_entity_poly.type
_entity_poly.pdbx_seq_one_letter_code
_entity_poly.pdbx_strand_id
1 'polypeptide(L)'
;MAMFEVNIFTPAQFGAFIPWLVINRGPLSALVHPNTEDGDELRAHSQRATWLGERVPLDLGVLKKLQDKRRAEAETTTTGTTSSEQQGNGTAA
;
A
#
# COMPACT_ATOMS: atom_id res chain seq x y z
N MET A 1 21.17 -2.77 1.13
CA MET A 1 21.10 -4.21 1.50
C MET A 1 20.35 -4.94 0.40
N ALA A 2 20.73 -6.18 0.09
CA ALA A 2 19.94 -7.01 -0.82
C ALA A 2 18.72 -7.58 -0.08
N MET A 3 17.59 -7.69 -0.77
CA MET A 3 16.36 -8.28 -0.26
C MET A 3 15.60 -8.98 -1.39
N PHE A 4 14.68 -9.85 -1.04
CA PHE A 4 13.70 -10.45 -1.95
C PHE A 4 12.31 -10.32 -1.33
N GLU A 5 11.27 -10.31 -2.16
CA GLU A 5 9.88 -10.31 -1.71
C GLU A 5 9.23 -11.68 -1.93
N VAL A 6 8.23 -11.98 -1.10
CA VAL A 6 7.34 -13.13 -1.28
C VAL A 6 5.93 -12.65 -1.02
N ASN A 7 5.06 -12.78 -2.02
CA ASN A 7 3.65 -12.42 -1.89
C ASN A 7 2.85 -13.61 -1.37
N ILE A 8 2.05 -13.35 -0.33
CA ILE A 8 1.17 -14.33 0.31
C ILE A 8 -0.27 -13.89 0.06
N PHE A 9 -1.07 -14.75 -0.54
CA PHE A 9 -2.38 -14.36 -1.08
C PHE A 9 -3.57 -14.97 -0.32
N THR A 10 -3.31 -15.95 0.56
CA THR A 10 -4.39 -16.60 1.33
C THR A 10 -4.07 -16.67 2.82
N PRO A 11 -5.10 -16.66 3.69
CA PRO A 11 -4.90 -16.85 5.13
C PRO A 11 -4.20 -18.17 5.47
N ALA A 12 -4.47 -19.24 4.72
CA ALA A 12 -3.84 -20.54 4.91
C ALA A 12 -2.33 -20.49 4.64
N GLN A 13 -1.91 -19.83 3.55
CA GLN A 13 -0.48 -19.60 3.27
C GLN A 13 0.17 -18.74 4.35
N PHE A 14 -0.51 -17.68 4.82
CA PHE A 14 0.00 -16.83 5.89
C PHE A 14 0.23 -17.63 7.19
N GLY A 15 -0.76 -18.44 7.58
CA GLY A 15 -0.70 -19.31 8.76
C GLY A 15 0.37 -20.40 8.68
N ALA A 16 0.77 -20.82 7.49
CA ALA A 16 1.86 -21.78 7.30
C ALA A 16 3.24 -21.11 7.21
N PHE A 17 3.35 -20.04 6.41
CA PHE A 17 4.64 -19.45 6.03
C PHE A 17 5.25 -18.58 7.13
N ILE A 18 4.44 -17.77 7.81
CA ILE A 18 4.95 -16.86 8.85
C ILE A 18 5.54 -17.65 10.03
N PRO A 19 4.87 -18.67 10.59
CA PRO A 19 5.48 -19.50 11.64
C PRO A 19 6.73 -20.26 11.16
N TRP A 20 6.76 -20.70 9.89
CA TRP A 20 7.96 -21.32 9.33
C TRP A 20 9.15 -20.35 9.31
N LEU A 21 8.94 -19.07 8.94
CA LEU A 21 9.99 -18.04 9.00
C LEU A 21 10.46 -17.76 10.44
N VAL A 22 9.55 -17.79 11.42
CA VAL A 22 9.93 -17.62 12.84
C VAL A 22 10.97 -18.66 13.26
N ILE A 23 10.88 -19.89 12.75
CA ILE A 23 11.80 -20.99 13.08
C ILE A 23 13.05 -20.99 12.18
N ASN A 24 12.90 -20.71 10.88
CA ASN A 24 13.93 -21.05 9.88
C ASN A 24 14.71 -19.84 9.30
N ARG A 25 14.32 -18.59 9.56
CA ARG A 25 14.98 -17.41 8.96
C ARG A 25 16.42 -17.18 9.44
N GLY A 26 16.86 -17.85 10.50
CA GLY A 26 18.17 -17.63 11.12
C GLY A 26 18.37 -16.18 11.60
N PRO A 27 19.53 -15.55 11.33
CA PRO A 27 19.80 -14.19 11.77
C PRO A 27 19.14 -13.11 10.88
N LEU A 28 18.45 -13.49 9.79
CA LEU A 28 17.94 -12.54 8.80
C LEU A 28 16.69 -11.82 9.31
N SER A 29 16.62 -10.51 9.09
CA SER A 29 15.42 -9.72 9.36
C SER A 29 14.40 -9.84 8.22
N ALA A 30 13.11 -9.87 8.55
CA ALA A 30 12.02 -9.84 7.58
C ALA A 30 10.96 -8.80 7.96
N LEU A 31 10.56 -8.00 6.98
CA LEU A 31 9.42 -7.10 7.07
C LEU A 31 8.17 -7.82 6.53
N VAL A 32 7.11 -7.84 7.32
CA VAL A 32 5.79 -8.36 6.92
C VAL A 32 4.82 -7.19 6.91
N HIS A 33 4.22 -6.88 5.77
CA HIS A 33 3.18 -5.84 5.68
C HIS A 33 1.90 -6.42 5.07
N PRO A 34 0.72 -5.87 5.42
CA PRO A 34 -0.50 -6.21 4.73
C PRO A 34 -0.54 -5.53 3.35
N ASN A 35 -1.18 -6.18 2.39
CA ASN A 35 -1.67 -5.52 1.19
C ASN A 35 -3.09 -5.04 1.49
N THR A 36 -3.34 -3.74 1.40
CA THR A 36 -4.61 -3.13 1.81
C THR A 36 -5.40 -2.59 0.62
N GLU A 37 -6.71 -2.77 0.64
CA GLU A 37 -7.61 -2.32 -0.44
C GLU A 37 -7.66 -0.79 -0.57
N ASP A 38 -7.32 -0.07 0.51
CA ASP A 38 -7.24 1.40 0.52
C ASP A 38 -6.04 1.96 -0.29
N GLY A 39 -5.12 1.10 -0.76
CA GLY A 39 -3.95 1.49 -1.55
C GLY A 39 -2.92 2.35 -0.79
N ASP A 40 -3.01 2.39 0.55
CA ASP A 40 -2.10 3.15 1.42
C ASP A 40 -0.80 2.38 1.68
N GLU A 41 0.01 2.25 0.62
CA GLU A 41 1.29 1.54 0.64
C GLU A 41 2.27 2.12 1.67
N LEU A 42 2.29 3.45 1.83
CA LEU A 42 3.16 4.09 2.80
C LEU A 42 2.81 3.61 4.22
N ARG A 43 1.53 3.56 4.56
CA ARG A 43 1.07 3.09 5.87
C ARG A 43 1.22 1.57 6.03
N ALA A 44 1.01 0.81 4.95
CA ALA A 44 1.26 -0.63 4.92
C ALA A 44 2.70 -0.96 5.34
N HIS A 45 3.68 -0.30 4.72
CA HIS A 45 5.10 -0.55 4.94
C HIS A 45 5.67 0.10 6.21
N SER A 46 4.95 1.05 6.82
CA SER A 46 5.39 1.75 8.04
C SER A 46 4.62 1.28 9.28
N GLN A 47 3.39 1.78 9.46
CA GLN A 47 2.61 1.64 10.68
C GLN A 47 1.96 0.27 10.84
N ARG A 48 1.58 -0.35 9.71
CA ARG A 48 0.89 -1.65 9.69
C ARG A 48 1.86 -2.83 9.55
N ALA A 49 3.16 -2.56 9.42
CA ALA A 49 4.16 -3.59 9.23
C ALA A 49 4.62 -4.23 10.54
N THR A 50 4.96 -5.50 10.47
CA THR A 50 5.54 -6.30 11.56
C THR A 50 6.94 -6.75 11.16
N TRP A 51 7.87 -6.71 12.11
CA TRP A 51 9.23 -7.21 11.90
C TRP A 51 9.43 -8.56 12.56
N LEU A 52 10.07 -9.47 11.83
CA LEU A 52 10.65 -10.70 12.38
C LEU A 52 12.17 -10.50 12.46
N GLY A 53 12.71 -10.43 13.68
CA GLY A 53 14.13 -10.13 13.92
C GLY A 53 14.40 -8.65 14.15
N GLU A 54 15.60 -8.18 13.77
CA GLU A 54 16.03 -6.80 13.98
C GLU A 54 15.31 -5.86 13.01
N ARG A 55 14.85 -4.71 13.49
CA ARG A 55 14.23 -3.70 12.64
C ARG A 55 15.30 -2.98 11.84
N VAL A 56 15.14 -2.94 10.52
CA VAL A 56 16.05 -2.22 9.62
C VAL A 56 15.40 -0.89 9.20
N PRO A 57 16.14 0.23 9.17
CA PRO A 57 15.63 1.49 8.63
C PRO A 57 15.16 1.34 7.18
N LEU A 58 13.95 1.83 6.88
CA LEU A 58 13.37 1.80 5.54
C LEU A 58 13.43 3.18 4.90
N ASP A 59 13.83 3.26 3.64
CA ASP A 59 13.62 4.44 2.82
C ASP A 59 12.20 4.41 2.23
N LEU A 60 11.31 5.21 2.82
CA LEU A 60 9.91 5.32 2.40
C LEU A 60 9.67 6.42 1.37
N GLY A 61 10.72 7.08 0.89
CA GLY A 61 10.62 8.25 0.00
C GLY A 61 9.88 7.96 -1.30
N VAL A 62 10.09 6.78 -1.88
CA VAL A 62 9.40 6.34 -3.11
C VAL A 62 7.91 6.11 -2.85
N LEU A 63 7.55 5.42 -1.76
CA LEU A 63 6.15 5.16 -1.40
C LEU A 63 5.38 6.45 -1.13
N LYS A 64 6.00 7.40 -0.43
CA LYS A 64 5.42 8.72 -0.19
C LYS A 64 5.13 9.47 -1.50
N LYS A 65 6.11 9.54 -2.41
CA LYS A 65 5.94 10.20 -3.73
C LYS A 65 4.83 9.55 -4.55
N LEU A 66 4.74 8.22 -4.56
CA LEU A 66 3.67 7.50 -5.26
C LEU A 66 2.30 7.81 -4.66
N GLN A 67 2.19 7.87 -3.34
CA GLN A 67 0.93 8.19 -2.67
C GLN A 67 0.51 9.64 -2.92
N ASP A 68 1.43 10.60 -2.85
CA ASP A 68 1.17 12.02 -3.13
C ASP A 68 0.68 12.20 -4.58
N LYS A 69 1.31 11.52 -5.53
CA LYS A 69 0.89 11.51 -6.94
C LYS A 69 -0.54 10.96 -7.10
N ARG A 70 -0.85 9.80 -6.50
CA ARG A 70 -2.19 9.19 -6.56
C ARG A 70 -3.26 10.11 -5.99
N ARG A 71 -2.96 10.83 -4.90
CA ARG A 71 -3.88 11.81 -4.29
C ARG A 71 -4.15 12.98 -5.23
N ALA A 72 -3.11 13.57 -5.83
CA ALA A 72 -3.26 14.67 -6.78
C ALA A 72 -4.09 14.28 -8.02
N GLU A 73 -3.91 13.07 -8.54
CA GLU A 73 -4.68 12.53 -9.67
C GLU A 73 -6.16 12.32 -9.31
N ALA A 74 -6.44 11.82 -8.11
CA ALA A 74 -7.81 11.64 -7.62
C ALA A 74 -8.54 12.98 -7.45
N GLU A 75 -7.89 13.99 -6.87
CA GLU A 75 -8.44 15.34 -6.69
C GLU A 75 -8.76 16.03 -8.03
N THR A 76 -7.91 15.84 -9.03
CA THR A 76 -8.13 16.36 -10.39
C THR A 76 -9.34 15.72 -11.06
N THR A 77 -9.53 14.41 -10.86
CA THR A 77 -10.66 13.65 -11.41
C THR A 77 -11.99 14.08 -10.79
N THR A 78 -12.03 14.29 -9.47
CA THR A 78 -13.26 14.73 -8.77
C THR A 78 -13.69 16.14 -9.17
N THR A 79 -12.73 17.04 -9.42
CA THR A 79 -13.03 18.45 -9.77
C THR A 79 -13.51 18.60 -11.22
N GLY A 80 -13.12 17.70 -12.13
CA GLY A 80 -13.52 17.71 -13.54
C GLY A 80 -14.98 17.30 -13.79
N THR A 81 -15.53 16.38 -13.00
CA THR A 81 -16.90 15.86 -13.18
C THR A 81 -17.98 16.88 -12.75
N THR A 82 -17.73 17.72 -11.75
CA THR A 82 -18.72 18.71 -11.29
C THR A 82 -18.94 19.86 -12.29
N SER A 83 -18.02 20.08 -13.25
CA SER A 83 -18.13 21.18 -14.21
C SER A 83 -18.96 20.85 -15.46
N SER A 84 -19.28 19.58 -15.73
CA SER A 84 -20.04 19.17 -16.92
C SER A 84 -21.56 19.01 -16.71
N GLU A 85 -22.05 19.09 -15.48
CA GLU A 85 -23.47 18.85 -15.15
C GLU A 85 -24.32 20.13 -15.03
N GLN A 86 -23.73 21.32 -15.25
CA GLN A 86 -24.42 22.61 -15.09
C GLN A 86 -24.70 23.37 -16.41
N GLN A 87 -24.55 22.73 -17.56
CA GLN A 87 -24.94 23.28 -18.87
C GLN A 87 -25.95 22.36 -19.56
N GLY A 88 -27.19 22.34 -19.08
CA GLY A 88 -28.21 21.48 -19.66
C GLY A 88 -29.61 21.63 -19.10
N ASN A 89 -30.06 22.83 -18.74
CA ASN A 89 -31.51 23.07 -18.67
C ASN A 89 -31.86 24.52 -18.97
N GLY A 90 -31.87 24.85 -20.26
CA GLY A 90 -32.37 26.11 -20.77
C GLY A 90 -33.22 25.88 -22.01
N THR A 91 -34.52 26.15 -21.87
CA THR A 91 -35.48 26.52 -22.94
C THR A 91 -36.23 25.39 -23.66
N ALA A 92 -37.53 25.30 -23.37
CA ALA A 92 -38.67 25.31 -24.31
C ALA A 92 -39.96 25.27 -23.46
N ALA A 93 -40.68 26.39 -23.33
CA ALA A 93 -41.82 26.79 -24.18
C ALA A 93 -43.07 25.92 -23.90
#